data_AF-A0A7C1ZLE5-F1
#
_entry.id   AF-A0A7C1ZLE5-F1
#
_cell.length_a   1.000
_cell.length_b   1.000
_cell.length_c   1.000
_cell.angle_alpha   90.00
_cell.angle_beta   90.00
_cell.angle_gamma   90.00
#
_symmetry.space_group_name_H-M   'P 1'
#
loop_
_entity.id
_entity.type
_entity.pdbx_description
1 polymer ?
#
loop_
_entity_poly.entity_id
_entity_poly.type
_entity_poly.pdbx_seq_one_letter_code
_entity_poly.pdbx_strand_id
1 'polypeptide(L)'
;MEKVINNFQLSPHFSLNEFASSDTNEVKIDSRLVEICQELRDKIGRLTVTSGYRTILHNERVGGASNSYHLRGLAVDIQPRRLDMLPELFQLATKCFDINGLGLY
;
A
#
# COMPACT_ATOMS: atom_id res chain seq x y z
N MET A 1 17.69 -2.40 -23.29
CA MET A 1 16.62 -2.04 -22.35
C MET A 1 16.75 -2.97 -21.16
N GLU A 2 16.93 -2.43 -19.96
CA GLU A 2 16.83 -3.24 -18.74
C GLU A 2 15.42 -3.83 -18.66
N LYS A 3 15.33 -5.09 -18.24
CA LYS A 3 14.06 -5.76 -18.02
C LYS A 3 13.38 -5.08 -16.84
N VAL A 4 12.20 -4.50 -17.05
CA VAL A 4 11.41 -3.91 -15.95
C VAL A 4 10.84 -5.08 -15.13
N ILE A 5 11.44 -5.35 -13.98
CA ILE A 5 10.94 -6.34 -13.01
C ILE A 5 9.76 -5.73 -12.24
N ASN A 6 8.83 -6.56 -11.78
CA ASN A 6 7.63 -6.16 -11.02
C ASN A 6 6.63 -5.25 -11.75
N ASN A 7 6.75 -5.05 -13.06
CA ASN A 7 5.78 -4.28 -13.85
C ASN A 7 4.71 -5.19 -14.47
N PHE A 8 3.79 -5.68 -13.65
CA PHE A 8 2.60 -6.41 -14.10
C PHE A 8 1.40 -6.12 -13.20
N GLN A 9 0.21 -6.30 -13.76
CA GLN A 9 -1.06 -5.98 -13.11
C GLN A 9 -1.43 -7.04 -12.06
N LEU A 10 -1.87 -6.61 -10.88
CA LEU A 10 -2.39 -7.49 -9.82
C LEU A 10 -3.92 -7.41 -9.70
N SER A 11 -4.48 -6.22 -9.91
CA SER A 11 -5.92 -5.93 -9.95
C SER A 11 -6.20 -4.83 -10.98
N PRO A 12 -7.45 -4.54 -11.38
CA PRO A 12 -7.76 -3.55 -12.42
C PRO A 12 -7.04 -2.21 -12.30
N HIS A 13 -6.72 -1.79 -11.07
CA HIS A 13 -6.10 -0.50 -10.81
C HIS A 13 -4.75 -0.52 -10.10
N PHE A 14 -4.25 -1.69 -9.71
CA PHE A 14 -2.96 -1.80 -9.01
C PHE A 14 -2.04 -2.83 -9.65
N SER A 15 -0.80 -2.41 -9.86
CA SER A 15 0.30 -3.20 -10.39
C SER A 15 1.33 -3.51 -9.30
N LEU A 16 2.15 -4.54 -9.49
CA LEU A 16 3.06 -5.01 -8.44
C LEU A 16 4.11 -3.97 -8.04
N ASN A 17 4.58 -3.15 -8.98
CA ASN A 17 5.60 -2.13 -8.72
C ASN A 17 5.13 -1.03 -7.75
N GLU A 18 3.83 -0.76 -7.66
CA GLU A 18 3.26 0.23 -6.75
C GLU A 18 3.48 -0.16 -5.28
N PHE A 19 3.66 -1.45 -5.01
CA PHE A 19 3.93 -1.97 -3.67
C PHE A 19 5.41 -2.25 -3.40
N ALA A 20 6.29 -1.93 -4.34
CA ALA A 20 7.71 -2.18 -4.21
C ALA A 20 8.38 -1.17 -3.28
N SER A 21 9.48 -1.59 -2.68
CA SER A 21 10.35 -0.68 -1.96
C SER A 21 11.04 0.26 -2.93
N SER A 22 10.94 1.56 -2.68
CA SER A 22 11.47 2.59 -3.56
C SER A 22 13.00 2.61 -3.64
N ASP A 23 13.70 1.96 -2.72
CA ASP A 23 15.16 1.91 -2.67
C ASP A 23 15.78 0.77 -3.50
N THR A 24 15.04 -0.32 -3.70
CA THR A 24 15.57 -1.58 -4.25
C THR A 24 14.68 -2.24 -5.30
N ASN A 25 13.43 -1.78 -5.44
CA ASN A 25 12.35 -2.43 -6.19
C ASN A 25 11.97 -3.83 -5.67
N GLU A 26 12.48 -4.27 -4.52
CA GLU A 26 12.01 -5.49 -3.85
C GLU A 26 10.53 -5.36 -3.48
N VAL A 27 9.79 -6.47 -3.50
CA VAL A 27 8.37 -6.49 -3.16
C VAL A 27 8.06 -7.66 -2.24
N LYS A 28 7.26 -7.39 -1.21
CA LYS A 28 6.51 -8.39 -0.44
C LYS A 28 5.13 -7.82 -0.23
N ILE A 29 4.10 -8.55 -0.63
CA ILE A 29 2.73 -8.11 -0.40
C ILE A 29 1.82 -9.32 -0.16
N ASP A 30 1.00 -9.20 0.88
CA ASP A 30 -0.16 -10.05 1.12
C ASP A 30 -1.25 -9.70 0.10
N SER A 31 -1.76 -10.71 -0.62
CA SER A 31 -2.77 -10.52 -1.66
C SER A 31 -4.03 -9.83 -1.15
N ARG A 32 -4.38 -10.03 0.13
CA ARG A 32 -5.54 -9.38 0.77
C ARG A 32 -5.42 -7.85 0.75
N LEU A 33 -4.21 -7.30 0.88
CA LEU A 33 -4.01 -5.84 0.81
C LEU A 33 -4.31 -5.30 -0.59
N VAL A 34 -4.01 -6.07 -1.64
CA VAL A 34 -4.35 -5.70 -3.02
C VAL A 34 -5.86 -5.69 -3.21
N GLU A 35 -6.55 -6.70 -2.69
CA GLU A 35 -8.02 -6.80 -2.73
C GLU A 35 -8.67 -5.65 -1.97
N ILE A 36 -8.20 -5.34 -0.75
CA ILE A 36 -8.69 -4.22 0.05
C ILE A 36 -8.46 -2.88 -0.66
N CYS A 37 -7.26 -2.64 -1.21
CA CYS A 37 -6.97 -1.42 -1.96
C CYS A 37 -7.91 -1.30 -3.17
N GLN A 38 -8.17 -2.41 -3.87
CA GLN A 38 -9.07 -2.44 -5.00
C GLN A 38 -10.51 -2.12 -4.59
N GLU A 39 -11.03 -2.74 -3.52
CA GLU A 39 -12.37 -2.48 -3.02
C GLU A 39 -12.55 -1.01 -2.60
N LEU A 40 -11.57 -0.46 -1.87
CA LEU A 40 -11.62 0.95 -1.45
C LEU A 40 -11.59 1.87 -2.65
N ARG A 41 -10.76 1.57 -3.65
CA ARG A 41 -10.65 2.37 -4.88
C ARG A 41 -11.94 2.33 -5.70
N ASP A 42 -12.62 1.19 -5.77
CA ASP A 42 -13.90 1.08 -6.49
C ASP A 42 -14.99 1.94 -5.84
N LYS A 43 -14.91 2.20 -4.54
CA LYS A 43 -15.87 3.04 -3.81
C LYS A 43 -15.55 4.52 -3.87
N ILE A 44 -14.28 4.89 -3.73
CA ILE A 44 -13.86 6.29 -3.53
C ILE A 44 -13.23 6.91 -4.78
N GLY A 45 -12.95 6.11 -5.82
CA GLY A 45 -12.18 6.52 -6.97
C GLY A 45 -10.67 6.45 -6.71
N ARG A 46 -9.88 7.23 -7.46
CA ARG A 46 -8.42 7.09 -7.52
C ARG A 46 -7.76 7.10 -6.13
N LEU A 47 -7.06 6.00 -5.83
CA LEU A 47 -6.18 5.79 -4.68
C LEU A 47 -4.75 5.51 -5.18
N THR A 48 -3.77 6.16 -4.57
CA THR A 48 -2.35 5.98 -4.88
C THR A 48 -1.67 5.23 -3.74
N VAL A 49 -0.92 4.17 -4.03
CA VAL A 49 -0.01 3.57 -3.03
C VAL A 49 1.19 4.50 -2.85
N THR A 50 1.41 4.98 -1.64
CA THR A 50 2.56 5.83 -1.31
C THR A 50 3.70 5.04 -0.68
N SER A 51 3.41 3.90 -0.07
CA SER A 51 4.41 2.98 0.46
C SER A 51 3.84 1.57 0.64
N GLY A 52 4.41 0.59 -0.08
CA GLY A 52 4.16 -0.84 0.13
C GLY A 52 5.25 -1.48 1.00
N TYR A 53 5.96 -2.47 0.45
CA TYR A 53 7.08 -3.12 1.13
C TYR A 53 8.22 -2.13 1.47
N ARG A 54 8.79 -2.28 2.66
CA ARG A 54 10.03 -1.58 3.05
C ARG A 54 11.15 -2.60 3.29
N THR A 55 12.31 -2.39 2.67
CA THR A 55 13.54 -3.02 3.16
C THR A 55 13.85 -2.52 4.58
N ILE A 56 14.75 -3.20 5.29
CA ILE A 56 15.20 -2.75 6.61
C ILE A 56 15.80 -1.34 6.52
N LEU A 57 16.69 -1.10 5.55
CA LEU A 57 17.36 0.18 5.35
C LEU A 57 16.38 1.29 4.97
N HIS A 58 15.39 1.01 4.13
CA HIS A 58 14.33 1.97 3.80
C HIS A 58 13.50 2.29 5.05
N ASN A 59 13.05 1.28 5.80
CA ASN A 59 12.26 1.48 7.01
C ASN A 59 13.00 2.32 8.07
N GLU A 60 14.29 2.05 8.31
CA GLU A 60 15.13 2.85 9.21
C GLU A 60 15.26 4.30 8.75
N ARG A 61 15.50 4.52 7.45
CA ARG A 61 15.67 5.86 6.86
C ARG A 61 14.43 6.75 7.06
N VAL A 62 13.23 6.17 7.02
CA VAL A 62 11.97 6.90 7.25
C VAL A 62 11.54 6.91 8.71
N GLY A 63 12.38 6.43 9.64
CA GLY A 63 12.07 6.37 11.06
C GLY A 63 10.96 5.37 11.43
N GLY A 64 10.77 4.34 10.61
CA GLY A 64 9.78 3.30 10.85
C GLY A 64 10.12 2.43 12.06
N ALA A 65 9.08 1.90 12.72
CA ALA A 65 9.25 1.01 13.86
C ALA A 65 10.02 -0.27 13.47
N SER A 66 10.81 -0.82 14.40
CA SER A 66 11.60 -2.04 14.18
C SER A 66 10.75 -3.28 13.88
N ASN A 67 9.49 -3.31 14.34
CA ASN A 67 8.52 -4.38 14.10
C ASN A 67 7.45 -4.01 13.05
N SER A 68 7.73 -3.00 12.21
CA SER A 68 6.83 -2.49 11.17
C SER A 68 6.26 -3.62 10.29
N TYR A 69 4.95 -3.54 10.00
CA TYR A 69 4.29 -4.47 9.08
C TYR A 69 4.75 -4.30 7.63
N HIS A 70 5.26 -3.13 7.24
CA HIS A 70 5.85 -2.94 5.90
C HIS A 70 7.05 -3.84 5.65
N LEU A 71 7.84 -4.17 6.69
CA LEU A 71 8.98 -5.10 6.59
C LEU A 71 8.56 -6.54 6.24
N ARG A 72 7.27 -6.86 6.41
CA ARG A 72 6.69 -8.18 6.20
C ARG A 72 5.73 -8.24 5.01
N GLY A 73 5.49 -7.12 4.32
CA GLY A 73 4.49 -7.04 3.25
C GLY A 73 3.05 -7.10 3.76
N LEU A 74 2.84 -6.72 5.02
CA LEU A 74 1.56 -6.77 5.73
C LEU A 74 0.95 -5.39 5.99
N ALA A 75 1.54 -4.33 5.42
CA ALA A 75 1.00 -2.97 5.46
C ALA A 75 1.19 -2.27 4.12
N VAL A 76 0.27 -1.35 3.84
CA VAL A 76 0.30 -0.46 2.69
C VAL A 76 -0.20 0.91 3.12
N ASP A 77 0.51 1.94 2.71
CA ASP A 77 0.10 3.32 2.82
C ASP A 77 -0.57 3.74 1.50
N ILE A 78 -1.77 4.32 1.61
CA ILE A 78 -2.56 4.76 0.47
C ILE A 78 -3.04 6.20 0.67
N GLN A 79 -3.16 6.94 -0.44
CA GLN A 79 -3.62 8.32 -0.44
C GLN A 79 -4.76 8.52 -1.46
N PRO A 80 -5.89 9.14 -1.07
CA PRO A 80 -6.93 9.50 -2.01
C PRO A 80 -6.50 10.66 -2.91
N ARG A 81 -7.15 10.80 -4.07
CA ARG A 81 -6.86 11.88 -5.03
C ARG A 81 -6.89 13.28 -4.40
N ARG A 82 -7.76 13.51 -3.40
CA ARG A 82 -7.86 14.77 -2.66
C ARG A 82 -7.90 14.49 -1.16
N LEU A 83 -7.24 15.33 -0.38
CA LEU A 83 -7.13 15.15 1.07
C LEU A 83 -8.48 15.29 1.80
N ASP A 84 -9.44 16.04 1.25
CA ASP A 84 -10.77 16.16 1.85
C ASP A 84 -11.61 14.88 1.76
N MET A 85 -11.18 13.90 0.96
CA MET A 85 -11.78 12.56 0.89
C MET A 85 -11.22 11.60 1.96
N LEU A 86 -10.20 12.01 2.71
CA LEU A 86 -9.52 11.18 3.70
C LEU A 86 -10.46 10.69 4.82
N PRO A 87 -11.39 11.50 5.36
CA PRO A 87 -12.35 11.02 6.36
C PRO A 87 -13.27 9.91 5.82
N GLU A 88 -13.73 10.05 4.57
CA GLU A 88 -14.56 9.03 3.92
C GLU A 88 -13.77 7.74 3.65
N LEU A 89 -12.53 7.86 3.14
CA LEU A 89 -11.63 6.72 2.96
C LEU A 89 -11.43 5.95 4.26
N PHE A 90 -11.13 6.67 5.34
CA PHE A 90 -10.91 6.05 6.64
C PHE A 90 -12.16 5.34 7.14
N GLN A 91 -13.35 5.95 7.00
CA GLN A 91 -14.63 5.31 7.36
C GLN A 91 -14.98 4.08 6.50
N LEU A 92 -14.57 4.05 5.24
CA LEU A 92 -14.72 2.86 4.40
C LEU A 92 -13.78 1.75 4.88
N ALA A 93 -12.52 2.09 5.16
CA ALA A 93 -11.52 1.15 5.64
C ALA A 93 -11.90 0.53 7.00
N THR A 94 -12.50 1.29 7.93
CA THR A 94 -12.95 0.72 9.22
C THR A 94 -14.05 -0.34 9.09
N LYS A 95 -14.72 -0.42 7.93
CA LYS A 95 -15.76 -1.42 7.65
C LYS A 95 -15.20 -2.69 6.99
N CYS A 96 -13.93 -2.70 6.62
CA CYS A 96 -13.27 -3.88 6.05
C CYS A 96 -12.79 -4.79 7.19
N PHE A 97 -13.46 -5.93 7.38
CA PHE A 97 -13.16 -6.87 8.47
C PHE A 97 -11.75 -7.47 8.42
N ASP A 98 -11.11 -7.49 7.25
CA ASP A 98 -9.77 -8.04 7.04
C ASP A 98 -8.63 -7.06 7.40
N ILE A 99 -8.96 -5.87 7.91
CA ILE A 99 -7.96 -4.89 8.35
C ILE A 99 -7.73 -5.00 9.86
N ASN A 100 -6.55 -5.50 10.24
CA ASN A 100 -6.17 -5.70 11.64
C ASN A 100 -5.49 -4.48 12.28
N GLY A 101 -5.26 -3.41 11.52
CA GLY A 101 -4.67 -2.17 11.98
C GLY A 101 -4.87 -1.04 10.98
N LEU A 102 -5.35 0.11 11.48
CA LEU A 102 -5.56 1.33 10.69
C LEU A 102 -4.86 2.50 11.38
N GLY A 103 -4.08 3.24 10.60
CA GLY A 103 -3.46 4.49 10.99
C GLY A 103 -3.98 5.63 10.13
N LEU A 104 -4.16 6.80 10.74
CA LEU A 104 -4.44 8.06 10.05
C LEU A 104 -3.37 9.05 10.49
N TYR A 105 -2.64 9.62 9.54
CA TYR A 105 -1.55 10.56 9.77
C TYR A 105 -1.53 11.66 8.71
#